data_AF-A0A370THJ0-F1
#
_entry.id   AF-A0A370THJ0-F1
#
_cell.length_a   1.000
_cell.length_b   1.000
_cell.length_c   1.000
_cell.angle_alpha   90.00
_cell.angle_beta   90.00
_cell.angle_gamma   90.00
#
_symmetry.space_group_name_H-M   'P 1'
#
loop_
_entity.id
_entity.type
_entity.pdbx_description
1 polymer ?
#
loop_
_entity_poly.entity_id
_entity_poly.type
_entity_poly.pdbx_seq_one_letter_code
_entity_poly.pdbx_strand_id
1 'polypeptide(L)' 'MAITDDDITFDPNSMFARNPAKRQDHKDRVRNSAPDDAVSATIVNGFHTSRSDATQHITVDYYDAAGGKVRQHVY' A
#
# COMPACT_ATOMS: atom_id res chain seq x y z
N MET A 1 -11.80 4.23 -10.88
CA MET A 1 -12.24 2.85 -10.57
C MET A 1 -11.50 2.50 -9.30
N ALA A 2 -12.16 2.07 -8.23
CA ALA A 2 -11.43 1.79 -6.99
C ALA A 2 -10.62 0.49 -7.14
N ILE A 3 -9.35 0.52 -6.73
CA ILE A 3 -8.49 -0.67 -6.70
C ILE A 3 -9.08 -1.74 -5.78
N THR A 4 -8.96 -3.00 -6.18
CA THR A 4 -9.43 -4.16 -5.39
C THR A 4 -8.27 -4.83 -4.64
N ASP A 5 -8.59 -5.83 -3.79
CA ASP A 5 -7.54 -6.57 -3.08
C ASP A 5 -6.56 -7.29 -4.01
N ASP A 6 -7.02 -7.73 -5.18
CA ASP A 6 -6.20 -8.43 -6.17
C ASP A 6 -5.24 -7.48 -6.90
N ASP A 7 -5.56 -6.18 -6.93
CA ASP A 7 -4.71 -5.14 -7.53
C ASP A 7 -3.65 -4.61 -6.54
N ILE A 8 -3.71 -5.03 -5.27
CA ILE A 8 -2.79 -4.62 -4.21
C ILE A 8 -1.78 -5.74 -3.94
N THR A 9 -0.53 -5.46 -4.27
CA THR A 9 0.60 -6.37 -4.06
C THR A 9 1.50 -5.88 -2.92
N PHE A 10 2.37 -6.77 -2.43
CA PHE A 10 3.37 -6.48 -1.42
C PHE A 10 4.75 -6.71 -2.00
N ASP A 11 5.70 -5.82 -1.71
CA ASP A 11 7.11 -5.96 -2.03
C ASP A 11 7.92 -5.80 -0.72
N PRO A 12 8.53 -6.87 -0.17
CA PRO A 12 8.53 -8.24 -0.70
C PRO A 12 7.16 -8.93 -0.52
N ASN A 13 6.80 -9.86 -1.42
CA ASN A 13 5.50 -10.55 -1.37
C ASN A 13 5.29 -11.37 -0.08
N SER A 14 6.36 -11.74 0.62
CA SER A 14 6.32 -12.42 1.92
C SER A 14 5.89 -11.52 3.08
N MET A 15 5.72 -10.22 2.85
CA MET A 15 5.32 -9.26 3.87
C MET A 15 4.01 -9.69 4.52
N PHE A 16 4.02 -9.78 5.86
CA PHE A 16 2.90 -10.23 6.69
C PHE A 16 2.30 -11.59 6.28
N ALA A 17 3.03 -12.46 5.56
CA ALA A 17 2.51 -13.76 5.11
C ALA A 17 2.04 -14.66 6.26
N ARG A 18 2.63 -14.50 7.46
CA ARG A 18 2.23 -15.22 8.68
C ARG A 18 1.05 -14.58 9.43
N ASN A 19 0.65 -13.36 9.04
CA ASN A 19 -0.40 -12.57 9.69
C ASN A 19 -1.42 -12.08 8.64
N PRO A 20 -2.33 -12.96 8.18
CA PRO A 20 -3.32 -12.61 7.14
C PRO A 20 -4.22 -11.44 7.55
N ALA A 21 -4.59 -11.34 8.83
CA ALA A 21 -5.37 -10.22 9.35
C ALA A 21 -4.65 -8.87 9.16
N LYS A 22 -3.33 -8.83 9.36
CA LYS A 22 -2.53 -7.62 9.09
C LYS A 22 -2.48 -7.33 7.59
N ARG A 23 -2.31 -8.34 6.73
CA ARG A 23 -2.35 -8.12 5.27
C ARG A 23 -3.65 -7.45 4.86
N GLN A 24 -4.79 -7.95 5.33
CA GLN A 24 -6.10 -7.39 4.98
C GLN A 24 -6.24 -5.95 5.46
N ASP A 25 -5.94 -5.71 6.74
CA ASP A 25 -5.98 -4.37 7.34
C ASP A 25 -5.07 -3.35 6.61
N HIS A 26 -3.93 -3.79 6.05
CA HIS A 26 -3.10 -2.93 5.21
C HIS A 26 -3.72 -2.69 3.83
N LYS A 27 -4.25 -3.72 3.18
CA LYS A 27 -4.94 -3.57 1.89
C LYS A 27 -6.14 -2.62 2.01
N ASP A 28 -6.91 -2.73 3.09
CA ASP A 28 -8.06 -1.86 3.34
C ASP A 28 -7.64 -0.38 3.51
N ARG A 29 -6.55 -0.10 4.25
CA ARG A 29 -5.98 1.26 4.32
C ARG A 29 -5.50 1.75 2.96
N VAL A 30 -4.77 0.93 2.21
CA VAL A 30 -4.27 1.28 0.87
C VAL A 30 -5.41 1.62 -0.09
N ARG A 31 -6.49 0.84 -0.06
CA ARG A 31 -7.69 1.08 -0.86
C ARG A 31 -8.34 2.42 -0.49
N ASN A 32 -8.49 2.69 0.81
CA ASN A 32 -9.12 3.92 1.29
C ASN A 32 -8.29 5.19 1.01
N SER A 33 -6.97 5.05 0.88
CA SER A 33 -6.06 6.13 0.51
C SER A 33 -5.73 6.18 -0.99
N ALA A 34 -6.32 5.29 -1.79
CA ALA A 34 -6.03 5.21 -3.21
C ALA A 34 -6.55 6.46 -3.96
N PRO A 35 -5.73 7.06 -4.83
CA PRO A 35 -6.20 8.05 -5.79
C PRO A 35 -7.30 7.49 -6.70
N ASP A 36 -8.23 8.34 -7.16
CA ASP A 36 -9.38 7.93 -8.00
C ASP A 36 -8.98 7.31 -9.35
N ASP A 37 -7.78 7.67 -9.83
CA ASP A 37 -7.16 7.23 -11.07
C ASP A 37 -6.21 6.04 -10.92
N ALA A 38 -5.93 5.61 -9.68
CA ALA A 38 -5.11 4.45 -9.42
C ALA A 38 -5.83 3.16 -9.87
N VAL A 39 -5.10 2.31 -10.60
CA VAL A 39 -5.58 0.99 -11.06
C VAL A 39 -4.86 -0.16 -10.36
N SER A 40 -3.69 0.08 -9.78
CA SER A 40 -2.99 -0.90 -8.95
C SER A 40 -2.13 -0.24 -7.89
N ALA A 41 -1.76 -1.00 -6.85
CA ALA A 41 -0.89 -0.51 -5.79
C ALA A 41 0.13 -1.58 -5.35
N THR A 42 1.30 -1.12 -4.93
CA THR A 42 2.35 -1.96 -4.35
C THR A 42 2.76 -1.41 -3.00
N ILE A 43 2.59 -2.21 -1.94
CA ILE A 43 3.08 -1.88 -0.60
C ILE A 43 4.57 -2.23 -0.56
N VAL A 44 5.41 -1.20 -0.64
CA VAL A 44 6.88 -1.32 -0.72
C VAL A 44 7.51 -1.50 0.66
N ASN A 45 6.84 -1.02 1.69
CA ASN A 45 7.28 -1.23 3.06
C ASN A 45 6.09 -1.35 4.00
N GLY A 46 6.18 -2.29 4.93
CA GLY A 46 5.18 -2.48 5.97
C GLY A 46 5.20 -1.34 6.99
N PHE A 47 4.33 -1.41 8.00
CA PHE A 47 4.26 -0.36 9.01
C PHE A 47 5.60 -0.23 9.71
N HIS A 48 6.22 0.93 9.52
CA HIS A 48 7.48 1.28 10.14
C HIS A 48 7.42 2.72 10.61
N THR A 49 8.31 3.05 11.53
CA THR A 49 8.60 4.43 11.90
C THR A 49 9.90 4.82 11.23
N SER A 50 9.99 6.06 10.77
CA SER A 50 11.24 6.62 10.25
C SER A 50 11.99 7.32 11.38
N ARG A 51 13.31 7.43 11.27
CA ARG A 51 14.13 8.11 12.30
C ARG A 51 13.70 9.57 12.52
N SER A 52 13.13 10.20 11.50
CA SER A 52 12.65 11.58 11.51
C SER A 52 11.13 11.71 11.64
N ASP A 53 10.39 10.60 11.56
CA ASP A 53 8.93 10.57 11.73
C ASP A 53 8.55 9.35 12.58
N ALA A 54 8.19 9.63 13.84
CA ALA A 54 7.79 8.60 14.79
C ALA A 54 6.39 8.04 14.50
N THR A 55 5.66 8.63 13.55
CA THR A 55 4.35 8.15 13.13
C THR A 55 4.52 6.84 12.37
N GLN A 56 3.75 5.82 12.74
CA GLN A 56 3.71 4.57 11.97
C GLN A 56 3.05 4.83 10.62
N HIS A 57 3.73 4.47 9.54
CA HIS A 57 3.17 4.51 8.19
C HIS A 57 3.65 3.34 7.34
N ILE A 58 2.90 3.05 6.28
CA ILE A 58 3.32 2.18 5.18
C ILE A 58 3.68 3.04 3.97
N THR A 59 4.64 2.58 3.18
CA THR A 59 4.98 3.22 1.91
C THR A 59 4.33 2.46 0.77
N VAL A 60 3.56 3.15 -0.05
CA VAL A 60 2.78 2.58 -1.13
C VAL A 60 3.08 3.28 -2.44
N ASP A 61 3.34 2.50 -3.48
CA ASP A 61 3.39 2.99 -4.86
C ASP A 61 2.05 2.69 -5.54
N TYR A 62 1.31 3.74 -5.88
CA TYR A 62 0.09 3.66 -6.70
C TYR A 62 0.44 3.85 -8.17
N TYR A 63 -0.23 3.10 -9.04
CA TYR A 63 -0.04 3.17 -10.48
C TYR A 63 -1.36 3.50 -11.17
N ASP A 64 -1.31 4.43 -12.12
CA ASP A 64 -2.43 4.76 -13.01
C ASP A 64 -2.46 3.85 -14.25
N ALA A 65 -3.52 3.96 -15.06
CA ALA A 65 -3.69 3.18 -16.28
C ALA A 65 -2.65 3.48 -17.38
N ALA A 66 -1.98 4.63 -17.32
CA ALA A 66 -0.92 5.03 -18.23
C ALA A 66 0.47 4.55 -17.76
N GLY A 67 0.56 3.90 -16.59
CA GLY A 67 1.81 3.45 -15.97
C GLY A 67 2.53 4.55 -15.18
N GLY A 68 1.88 5.68 -14.94
CA GLY A 68 2.37 6.71 -14.02
C GLY A 68 2.37 6.19 -12.60
N LYS A 69 3.39 6.58 -11.83
CA LYS A 69 3.60 6.11 -10.45
C LYS A 69 3.57 7.28 -9.48
N VAL A 70 2.76 7.15 -8.42
CA VAL A 70 2.73 8.07 -7.29
C VAL A 70 3.03 7.32 -6.00
N ARG A 71 4.06 7.76 -5.27
CA ARG A 71 4.39 7.22 -3.95
C ARG A 71 3.67 8.01 -2.86
N GLN A 72 3.00 7.31 -1.95
CA GLN A 72 2.36 7.91 -0.78
C GLN A 72 2.71 7.15 0.51
N HIS A 73 2.60 7.87 1.63
CA HIS A 73 2.67 7.31 2.97
C HIS A 73 1.25 7.20 3.52
N VAL A 74 0.83 5.98 3.85
CA VAL A 74 -0.49 5.71 4.42
C VAL A 74 -0.30 5.43 5.91
N TYR A 75 -1.07 6.13 6.74
CA TYR A 75 -0.98 6.12 8.21
C TYR A 75 -2.11 5.28 8.84
#